data_AF-A0A317JP04-F1
#
_entry.id   AF-A0A317JP04-F1
#
_cell.length_a   1.000
_cell.length_b   1.000
_cell.length_c   1.000
_cell.angle_alpha   90.00
_cell.angle_beta   90.00
_cell.angle_gamma   90.00
#
_symmetry.space_group_name_H-M   'P 1'
#
loop_
_entity.id
_entity.type
_entity.pdbx_description
1 polymer ?
#
loop_
_entity_poly.entity_id
_entity_poly.type
_entity_poly.pdbx_seq_one_letter_code
_entity_poly.pdbx_strand_id
1 'polypeptide(L)'
;MIELGKTDQVQGAKLEKLHLGAPLESFRRMPEVPDDKCIVCGYNRGLGEQLYICQSFDDMMTLYQGYKQGFALSIQWYTMPKPTVIMFIETKD
;
A
#
# COMPACT_ATOMS: atom_id res chain seq x y z
N MET A 1 -8.59 -2.09 -4.22
CA MET A 1 -7.73 -1.21 -3.40
C MET A 1 -8.53 -0.60 -2.25
N ILE A 2 -7.95 -0.53 -1.05
CA ILE A 2 -8.58 0.08 0.15
C ILE A 2 -7.63 1.12 0.74
N GLU A 3 -8.11 2.34 0.96
CA GLU A 3 -7.36 3.40 1.64
C GLU A 3 -7.47 3.23 3.17
N LEU A 4 -6.33 3.24 3.88
CA LEU A 4 -6.29 3.08 5.34
C LEU A 4 -6.15 4.41 6.11
N GLY A 5 -5.69 5.47 5.44
CA GLY A 5 -5.26 6.71 6.08
C GLY A 5 -3.75 6.89 6.03
N LYS A 6 -3.25 7.90 6.73
CA LYS A 6 -1.81 8.16 6.84
C LYS A 6 -1.15 7.19 7.81
N THR A 7 0.15 6.94 7.63
CA THR A 7 0.91 6.00 8.48
C THR A 7 0.83 6.31 9.99
N ASP A 8 0.72 7.59 10.37
CA ASP A 8 0.56 8.04 11.76
C ASP A 8 -0.87 7.86 12.33
N GLN A 9 -1.85 7.64 11.47
CA GLN A 9 -3.26 7.44 11.84
C GLN A 9 -3.64 5.96 11.97
N VAL A 10 -2.88 5.07 11.32
CA VAL A 10 -3.16 3.63 11.36
C VAL A 10 -2.56 3.00 12.61
N GLN A 11 -3.37 2.94 13.68
CA GLN A 11 -2.98 2.27 14.93
C GLN A 11 -2.85 0.76 14.76
N GLY A 12 -1.76 0.17 15.26
CA GLY A 12 -1.56 -1.28 15.30
C GLY A 12 -1.08 -1.92 13.99
N ALA A 13 -0.90 -1.16 12.90
CA ALA A 13 -0.31 -1.68 11.68
C ALA A 13 1.20 -1.95 11.89
N LYS A 14 1.55 -3.21 12.12
CA LYS A 14 2.94 -3.67 12.03
C LYS A 14 3.30 -3.77 10.55
N LEU A 15 3.80 -2.67 9.99
CA LEU A 15 4.30 -2.63 8.62
C LEU A 15 5.70 -3.25 8.58
N GLU A 16 5.85 -4.29 7.76
CA GLU A 16 7.13 -4.89 7.42
C GLU A 16 7.49 -4.55 5.98
N LYS A 17 8.70 -4.06 5.72
CA LYS A 17 9.09 -3.66 4.37
C LYS A 17 9.08 -4.86 3.42
N LEU A 18 8.37 -4.72 2.30
CA LEU A 18 8.33 -5.73 1.23
C LEU A 18 9.46 -5.43 0.23
N HIS A 19 10.45 -6.30 0.20
CA HIS A 19 11.56 -6.22 -0.75
C HIS A 19 11.15 -6.87 -2.08
N LEU A 20 10.74 -6.06 -3.04
CA LEU A 20 10.56 -6.50 -4.41
C LEU A 20 11.94 -6.66 -5.04
N GLY A 21 12.36 -7.90 -5.34
CA GLY A 21 13.68 -8.20 -5.93
C GLY A 21 13.88 -7.68 -7.37
N ALA A 22 12.89 -6.99 -7.92
CA ALA A 22 12.91 -6.35 -9.23
C ALA A 22 11.93 -5.16 -9.24
N PRO A 23 11.97 -4.25 -10.23
CA PRO A 23 10.93 -3.25 -10.44
C PRO A 23 9.56 -3.93 -10.63
N LEU A 24 8.49 -3.29 -10.15
CA LEU A 24 7.15 -3.87 -10.17
C LEU A 24 6.65 -4.21 -11.59
N GLU A 25 7.11 -3.45 -12.60
CA GLU A 25 6.84 -3.70 -14.03
C GLU A 25 7.37 -5.05 -14.54
N SER A 26 8.34 -5.65 -13.84
CA SER A 26 8.90 -6.96 -14.21
C SER A 26 8.03 -8.14 -13.73
N PHE A 27 7.07 -7.88 -12.84
CA PHE A 27 6.17 -8.91 -12.33
C PHE A 27 4.98 -9.09 -13.28
N ARG A 28 4.50 -10.33 -13.42
CA ARG A 28 3.28 -10.65 -14.17
C ARG A 28 2.07 -10.91 -13.27
N ARG A 29 2.31 -10.99 -11.96
CA ARG A 29 1.32 -11.31 -10.94
C ARG A 29 1.71 -10.66 -9.63
N MET A 30 0.74 -10.58 -8.72
CA MET A 30 0.97 -10.07 -7.37
C MET A 30 2.06 -10.90 -6.67
N PRO A 31 3.01 -10.25 -5.97
CA PRO A 31 3.98 -10.96 -5.15
C PRO A 31 3.27 -11.87 -4.13
N GLU A 32 3.81 -13.06 -3.93
CA GLU A 32 3.30 -13.98 -2.91
C GLU A 32 3.72 -13.47 -1.52
N VAL A 33 2.75 -13.43 -0.61
CA VAL A 33 2.95 -13.11 0.81
C VAL A 33 2.21 -14.16 1.64
N PRO A 34 2.58 -14.38 2.91
CA PRO A 34 1.86 -15.30 3.80
C PRO A 34 0.35 -15.04 3.82
N ASP A 35 -0.45 -16.10 3.96
CA ASP A 35 -1.92 -16.04 3.88
C ASP A 35 -2.56 -15.16 4.95
N ASP A 36 -1.88 -14.89 6.06
CA ASP A 36 -2.32 -14.00 7.13
C ASP A 36 -1.91 -12.54 6.92
N LYS A 37 -1.22 -12.23 5.82
CA LYS A 37 -0.74 -10.89 5.46
C LYS A 37 -1.39 -10.35 4.20
N CYS A 38 -1.36 -9.03 4.06
CA CYS A 38 -1.70 -8.33 2.83
C CYS A 38 -0.56 -7.40 2.41
N ILE A 39 -0.54 -7.03 1.13
CA ILE A 39 0.39 -6.05 0.59
C ILE A 39 -0.18 -4.65 0.78
N VAL A 40 0.67 -3.74 1.26
CA VAL A 40 0.34 -2.34 1.49
C VAL A 40 1.31 -1.46 0.71
N CYS A 41 0.76 -0.44 0.05
CA CYS A 41 1.53 0.62 -0.58
C CYS A 41 1.54 1.84 0.33
N GLY A 42 2.74 2.34 0.65
CA GLY A 42 2.94 3.69 1.14
C GLY A 42 3.12 4.65 -0.02
N TYR A 43 2.17 5.55 -0.21
CA TYR A 43 2.10 6.48 -1.35
C TYR A 43 2.22 7.92 -0.85
N ASN A 44 3.39 8.53 -1.02
CA ASN A 44 3.67 9.86 -0.47
C ASN A 44 3.58 10.95 -1.55
N ARG A 45 2.61 11.86 -1.38
CA ARG A 45 2.37 13.00 -2.27
C ARG A 45 2.91 14.34 -1.73
N GLY A 46 3.69 14.30 -0.65
CA GLY A 46 4.28 15.48 0.02
C GLY A 46 3.56 15.93 1.29
N LEU A 47 2.46 15.26 1.70
CA LEU A 47 1.67 15.59 2.90
C LEU A 47 1.66 14.46 3.94
N GLY A 48 2.65 13.57 3.85
CA GLY A 48 2.70 12.31 4.58
C GLY A 48 2.50 11.11 3.66
N GLU A 49 2.89 9.94 4.15
CA GLU A 49 2.70 8.67 3.46
C GLU A 49 1.27 8.19 3.69
N GLN A 50 0.51 8.07 2.60
CA GLN A 50 -0.84 7.53 2.60
C GLN A 50 -0.76 6.01 2.36
N LEU A 51 -1.46 5.22 3.17
CA LEU A 51 -1.42 3.77 3.10
C LEU A 51 -2.62 3.21 2.31
N TYR A 52 -2.32 2.29 1.40
CA TYR A 52 -3.31 1.58 0.59
C TYR A 52 -3.10 0.07 0.68
N ILE A 53 -4.12 -0.70 1.03
CA ILE A 53 -4.11 -2.15 0.85
C ILE A 53 -4.36 -2.46 -0.62
N CYS A 54 -3.42 -3.17 -1.24
CA CYS A 54 -3.57 -3.72 -2.57
C CYS A 54 -4.20 -5.11 -2.47
N GLN A 55 -5.33 -5.32 -3.15
CA GLN A 55 -6.05 -6.60 -3.20
C GLN A 55 -5.77 -7.37 -4.49
N SER A 56 -5.11 -6.73 -5.45
CA SER A 56 -4.76 -7.29 -6.75
C SER A 56 -3.43 -6.73 -7.26
N PHE A 57 -2.88 -7.37 -8.30
CA PHE A 57 -1.73 -6.83 -9.01
C PHE A 57 -2.04 -5.49 -9.70
N ASP A 58 -3.27 -5.33 -10.20
CA ASP A 58 -3.72 -4.10 -10.86
C ASP A 58 -3.76 -2.90 -9.91
N ASP A 59 -4.13 -3.11 -8.64
CA ASP A 59 -4.03 -2.08 -7.60
C ASP A 59 -2.58 -1.60 -7.44
N MET A 60 -1.65 -2.55 -7.37
CA MET A 60 -0.23 -2.23 -7.25
C MET A 60 0.28 -1.47 -8.48
N MET A 61 -0.14 -1.89 -9.67
CA MET A 61 0.23 -1.22 -10.92
C MET A 61 -0.33 0.18 -11.06
N THR A 62 -1.57 0.39 -10.63
CA THR A 62 -2.21 1.71 -10.65
C THR A 62 -1.39 2.70 -9.81
N LEU A 63 -1.01 2.34 -8.59
CA LEU A 63 -0.20 3.21 -7.72
C LEU A 63 1.20 3.42 -8.27
N TYR A 64 1.85 2.37 -8.77
CA TYR A 64 3.19 2.49 -9.33
C TYR A 64 3.24 3.36 -10.60
N GLN A 65 2.26 3.22 -11.50
CA GLN A 65 2.15 4.09 -12.67
C GLN A 65 1.91 5.54 -12.27
N GLY A 66 1.04 5.77 -11.26
CA GLY A 66 0.84 7.10 -10.70
C GLY A 66 2.15 7.72 -10.19
N TYR A 67 2.95 6.95 -9.45
CA TYR A 67 4.28 7.39 -9.02
C TYR A 67 5.20 7.72 -10.21
N LYS A 68 5.25 6.87 -11.24
CA LYS A 68 6.10 7.09 -12.44
C LYS A 68 5.68 8.33 -13.24
N GLN A 69 4.41 8.70 -13.19
CA GLN A 69 3.86 9.91 -13.81
C GLN A 69 4.03 11.16 -12.93
N GLY A 70 4.64 11.04 -11.75
CA GLY A 70 4.92 12.15 -10.83
C GLY A 70 3.77 12.50 -9.89
N PHE A 71 2.73 11.67 -9.79
CA PHE A 71 1.61 11.92 -8.85
C PHE A 71 1.99 11.63 -7.38
N ALA A 72 3.10 10.94 -7.15
CA ALA A 72 3.73 10.76 -5.85
C ALA A 72 5.23 11.04 -5.92
N LEU A 73 5.79 11.53 -4.81
CA LEU A 73 7.21 11.80 -4.63
C LEU A 73 7.97 10.53 -4.25
N SER A 74 7.31 9.61 -3.54
CA SER A 74 7.86 8.29 -3.24
C SER A 74 6.75 7.24 -3.13
N ILE A 75 7.16 6.00 -3.42
CA ILE A 75 6.36 4.80 -3.24
C ILE A 75 7.17 3.78 -2.44
N GLN A 76 6.56 3.16 -1.45
CA GLN A 76 7.15 2.07 -0.67
C GLN A 76 6.15 0.91 -0.59
N TRP A 77 6.68 -0.31 -0.51
CA TRP A 77 5.87 -1.51 -0.40
C TRP A 77 6.10 -2.15 0.97
N TYR A 78 5.02 -2.58 1.59
CA TYR A 78 5.01 -3.22 2.89
C TYR A 78 4.12 -4.46 2.85
N THR A 79 4.26 -5.30 3.87
CA THR A 79 3.26 -6.27 4.27
C THR A 79 2.76 -5.91 5.67
N MET A 80 1.50 -6.24 5.94
CA MET A 80 0.94 -6.16 7.29
C MET A 80 0.02 -7.35 7.55
N PRO A 81 -0.24 -7.71 8.82
CA PRO A 81 -1.31 -8.66 9.13
C PRO A 81 -2.63 -8.18 8.54
N LYS A 82 -3.40 -9.11 7.95
CA LYS A 82 -4.73 -8.78 7.41
C LYS A 82 -5.58 -8.14 8.52
N PRO A 83 -6.13 -6.94 8.30
CA PRO A 83 -6.96 -6.30 9.31
C PRO A 83 -8.21 -7.15 9.57
N THR A 84 -8.42 -7.56 10.81
CA THR A 84 -9.62 -8.27 11.27
C THR A 84 -10.84 -7.36 11.29
N VAL A 85 -10.63 -6.04 11.42
CA VAL A 85 -11.65 -5.00 11.33
C VAL A 85 -11.07 -3.87 10.46
N ILE A 86 -11.67 -3.63 9.30
CA ILE A 86 -11.39 -2.42 8.50
C ILE A 86 -12.29 -1.33 9.08
N MET A 87 -11.75 -0.51 9.99
CA MET A 87 -12.47 0.67 10.46
C MET A 87 -12.39 1.74 9.39
N PHE A 88 -13.49 1.95 8.66
CA PHE A 88 -13.64 3.13 7.81
C PHE A 88 -13.74 4.34 8.72
N ILE A 89 -12.72 5.21 8.71
CA ILE A 89 -12.82 6.51 9.34
C ILE A 89 -13.62 7.37 8.36
N GLU A 90 -14.91 7.56 8.60
CA GLU A 90 -15.68 8.62 7.93
C GLU A 90 -15.02 9.95 8.28
N THR A 91 -14.30 10.54 7.32
CA THR A 91 -13.98 11.96 7.36
C THR A 91 -15.29 12.72 7.16
N LYS A 92 -15.82 13.32 8.23
CA LYS A 92 -16.87 14.34 8.12
C LYS A 92 -16.26 15.56 7.44
N ASP A 93 -16.78 15.89 6.27
CA ASP A 93 -16.59 17.18 5.60
C ASP A 93 -17.04 18.36 6.49
#